data_AF-A0A2V6CG41-F1
#
_entry.id   AF-A0A2V6CG41-F1
#
_cell.length_a   1.000
_cell.length_b   1.000
_cell.length_c   1.000
_cell.angle_alpha   90.00
_cell.angle_beta   90.00
_cell.angle_gamma   90.00
#
_symmetry.space_group_name_H-M   'P 1'
#
loop_
_entity.id
_entity.type
_entity.pdbx_description
1 polymer ?
#
loop_
_entity_poly.entity_id
_entity_poly.type
_entity_poly.pdbx_seq_one_letter_code
_entity_poly.pdbx_strand_id
1 'polypeptide(L)'
;MSAEATQPSLYERLGGIYSIATVVDDFIDRVMTDPRLNANPAVNEAHHKVPPAGFKYLVTEMVGWASGGPQKYTGRPMRESHKDLNITPKEWEAPAEQAELKAIVNSTYGDIVIGKSDNASS
;
A
#
# COMPACT_ATOMS: atom_id res chain seq x y z
N MET A 1 -41.33 -1.21 1.35
CA MET A 1 -39.92 -1.40 1.75
C MET A 1 -39.08 -0.68 0.72
N SER A 2 -38.39 0.38 1.10
CA SER A 2 -37.47 1.08 0.19
C SER A 2 -36.20 0.25 0.07
N ALA A 3 -35.79 -0.05 -1.16
CA ALA A 3 -34.48 -0.64 -1.39
C ALA A 3 -33.43 0.44 -1.08
N GLU A 4 -32.63 0.27 -0.04
CA GLU A 4 -31.37 1.01 0.08
C GLU A 4 -30.51 0.64 -1.12
N ALA A 5 -30.19 1.61 -1.97
CA ALA A 5 -29.23 1.40 -3.04
C ALA A 5 -27.87 1.15 -2.38
N THR A 6 -27.42 -0.10 -2.37
CA THR A 6 -26.07 -0.48 -1.94
C THR A 6 -25.08 0.34 -2.75
N GLN A 7 -24.35 1.24 -2.08
CA GLN A 7 -23.31 2.01 -2.74
C GLN A 7 -22.30 1.05 -3.36
N PRO A 8 -21.87 1.27 -4.62
CA PRO A 8 -20.85 0.45 -5.23
C PRO A 8 -19.58 0.47 -4.38
N SER A 9 -18.89 -0.66 -4.36
CA SER A 9 -17.62 -0.83 -3.65
C SER A 9 -16.60 0.22 -4.12
N LEU A 10 -15.58 0.48 -3.29
CA LEU A 10 -14.48 1.36 -3.70
C LEU A 10 -13.80 0.80 -4.97
N TYR A 11 -13.64 -0.52 -5.06
CA TYR A 11 -13.10 -1.21 -6.24
C TYR A 11 -13.85 -0.86 -7.52
N GLU A 12 -15.19 -0.91 -7.50
CA GLU A 12 -16.02 -0.55 -8.66
C GLU A 12 -15.91 0.94 -9.00
N ARG A 13 -15.89 1.80 -7.98
CA ARG A 13 -15.72 3.26 -8.15
C ARG A 13 -14.35 3.64 -8.70
N LEU A 14 -13.32 2.86 -8.39
CA LEU A 14 -11.96 3.01 -8.93
C LEU A 14 -11.80 2.41 -10.33
N GLY A 15 -12.86 1.82 -10.92
CA GLY A 15 -12.81 1.24 -12.27
C GLY A 15 -12.17 -0.14 -12.34
N GLY A 16 -12.14 -0.88 -11.22
CA GLY A 16 -11.68 -2.26 -11.13
C GLY A 16 -10.17 -2.46 -11.28
N ILE A 17 -9.76 -3.73 -11.39
CA ILE A 17 -8.36 -4.13 -11.21
C ILE A 17 -7.40 -3.54 -12.25
N TYR A 18 -7.83 -3.31 -13.49
CA TYR A 18 -6.95 -2.74 -14.52
C TYR A 18 -6.61 -1.27 -14.24
N SER A 19 -7.59 -0.50 -13.78
CA SER A 19 -7.38 0.88 -13.37
C SER A 19 -6.48 0.94 -12.13
N ILE A 20 -6.73 0.07 -11.15
CA ILE A 20 -5.89 -0.09 -9.97
C ILE A 20 -4.45 -0.47 -10.35
N ALA A 21 -4.27 -1.46 -11.22
CA ALA A 21 -2.96 -1.93 -11.67
C ALA A 21 -2.16 -0.81 -12.34
N THR A 22 -2.82 0.05 -13.13
CA THR A 22 -2.19 1.19 -13.79
C THR A 22 -1.62 2.19 -12.76
N VAL A 23 -2.40 2.49 -11.72
CA VAL A 23 -1.96 3.41 -10.65
C VAL A 23 -0.84 2.77 -9.81
N VAL A 24 -0.96 1.47 -9.51
CA VAL A 24 0.06 0.71 -8.77
C VAL A 24 1.37 0.61 -9.55
N ASP A 25 1.32 0.47 -10.87
CA ASP A 25 2.50 0.41 -11.74
C ASP A 25 3.38 1.67 -11.58
N ASP A 26 2.78 2.86 -11.75
CA ASP A 26 3.46 4.15 -11.54
C ASP A 26 3.91 4.34 -10.08
N PHE A 27 3.06 3.94 -9.11
CA PHE A 27 3.39 4.06 -7.69
C PHE A 27 4.65 3.27 -7.32
N ILE A 28 4.74 2.01 -7.74
CA ILE A 28 5.86 1.15 -7.37
C ILE A 28 7.15 1.61 -8.06
N ASP A 29 7.09 2.11 -9.29
CA ASP A 29 8.28 2.66 -9.95
C ASP A 29 8.85 3.86 -9.17
N ARG A 30 8.00 4.71 -8.61
CA ARG A 30 8.42 5.82 -7.74
C ARG A 30 8.98 5.32 -6.40
N VAL A 31 8.28 4.39 -5.74
CA VAL A 31 8.73 3.83 -4.44
C VAL A 31 10.11 3.18 -4.55
N MET A 32 10.33 2.37 -5.60
CA MET A 32 11.58 1.64 -5.79
C MET A 32 12.77 2.58 -6.06
N THR A 33 12.52 3.78 -6.59
CA THR A 33 13.55 4.73 -7.00
C THR A 33 13.67 5.96 -6.09
N ASP A 34 12.80 6.12 -5.09
CA ASP A 34 12.78 7.30 -4.22
C ASP A 34 14.06 7.38 -3.35
N PRO A 35 14.88 8.43 -3.49
CA PRO A 35 16.11 8.58 -2.73
C PRO A 35 15.86 8.74 -1.22
N ARG A 36 14.68 9.21 -0.80
CA ARG A 36 14.32 9.34 0.62
C ARG A 36 14.09 7.97 1.26
N LEU A 37 13.50 7.03 0.52
CA LEU A 37 13.30 5.65 0.95
C LEU A 37 14.61 4.86 0.88
N ASN A 38 15.34 5.00 -0.22
CA ASN A 38 16.60 4.29 -0.43
C ASN A 38 17.76 4.82 0.45
N ALA A 39 17.57 5.95 1.14
CA ALA A 39 18.47 6.38 2.21
C ALA A 39 18.46 5.43 3.42
N ASN A 40 17.38 4.64 3.60
CA ASN A 40 17.33 3.54 4.55
C ASN A 40 17.99 2.29 3.93
N PRO A 41 19.12 1.80 4.49
CA PRO A 41 19.84 0.67 3.91
C PRO A 41 19.02 -0.62 3.85
N ALA A 42 18.12 -0.86 4.82
CA ALA A 42 17.29 -2.05 4.85
C ALA A 42 16.22 -2.02 3.75
N VAL A 43 15.59 -0.86 3.53
CA VAL A 43 14.64 -0.64 2.42
C VAL A 43 15.35 -0.77 1.08
N ASN A 44 16.51 -0.13 0.93
CA ASN A 44 17.30 -0.20 -0.30
C ASN A 44 17.70 -1.65 -0.62
N GLU A 45 18.20 -2.40 0.36
CA GLU A 45 18.54 -3.82 0.18
C GLU A 45 17.31 -4.66 -0.19
N ALA A 46 16.15 -4.41 0.42
CA ALA A 46 14.90 -5.10 0.10
C ALA A 46 14.46 -4.83 -1.36
N HIS A 47 14.52 -3.58 -1.81
CA HIS A 47 14.23 -3.21 -3.20
C HIS A 47 15.12 -3.93 -4.22
N HIS A 48 16.37 -4.25 -3.88
CA HIS A 48 17.26 -5.02 -4.75
C HIS A 48 16.96 -6.53 -4.78
N LYS A 49 16.24 -7.05 -3.78
CA LYS A 49 15.89 -8.48 -3.68
C LYS A 49 14.54 -8.81 -4.30
N VAL A 50 13.65 -7.83 -4.45
CA VAL A 50 12.30 -8.03 -4.96
C VAL A 50 12.22 -7.53 -6.41
N PRO A 51 11.93 -8.40 -7.40
CA PRO A 51 11.71 -7.96 -8.77
C PRO A 51 10.52 -6.99 -8.86
N PRO A 52 10.64 -5.84 -9.55
CA PRO A 52 9.58 -4.82 -9.61
C PRO A 52 8.22 -5.38 -10.09
N ALA A 53 8.23 -6.27 -11.08
CA ALA A 53 7.01 -6.88 -11.60
C ALA A 53 6.25 -7.70 -10.55
N GLY A 54 6.98 -8.46 -9.71
CA GLY A 54 6.39 -9.22 -8.62
C GLY A 54 5.82 -8.31 -7.53
N PHE A 55 6.50 -7.21 -7.23
CA PHE A 55 6.02 -6.25 -6.25
C PHE A 55 4.74 -5.54 -6.71
N LYS A 56 4.72 -5.07 -7.97
CA LYS A 56 3.54 -4.47 -8.62
C LYS A 56 2.33 -5.40 -8.57
N TYR A 57 2.53 -6.70 -8.84
CA TYR A 57 1.48 -7.71 -8.73
C TYR A 57 0.92 -7.80 -7.30
N LEU A 58 1.78 -7.96 -6.29
CA LEU A 58 1.34 -8.12 -4.90
C LEU A 58 0.60 -6.89 -4.37
N VAL A 59 1.07 -5.69 -4.70
CA VAL A 59 0.39 -4.45 -4.30
C VAL A 59 -0.93 -4.27 -5.05
N THR A 60 -1.01 -4.68 -6.32
CA THR A 60 -2.27 -4.69 -7.07
C THR A 60 -3.31 -5.63 -6.45
N GLU A 61 -2.92 -6.85 -6.07
CA GLU A 61 -3.80 -7.76 -5.34
C GLU A 61 -4.27 -7.18 -4.01
N MET A 62 -3.34 -6.58 -3.24
CA MET A 62 -3.64 -5.97 -1.95
C MET A 62 -4.67 -4.84 -2.09
N VAL A 63 -4.46 -3.92 -3.04
CA VAL A 63 -5.36 -2.79 -3.28
C VAL A 63 -6.71 -3.27 -3.82
N GLY A 64 -6.72 -4.25 -4.72
CA GLY A 64 -7.95 -4.89 -5.21
C GLY A 64 -8.76 -5.49 -4.06
N TRP A 65 -8.11 -6.25 -3.18
CA TRP A 65 -8.74 -6.84 -1.99
C TRP A 65 -9.24 -5.79 -1.00
N ALA A 66 -8.39 -4.83 -0.62
CA ALA A 66 -8.72 -3.82 0.38
C ALA A 66 -9.81 -2.84 -0.07
N SER A 67 -9.97 -2.63 -1.38
CA SER A 67 -11.03 -1.81 -1.95
C SER A 67 -12.37 -2.56 -2.13
N GLY A 68 -12.45 -3.83 -1.73
CA GLY A 68 -13.66 -4.66 -1.82
C GLY A 68 -13.82 -5.41 -3.15
N GLY A 69 -12.75 -5.51 -3.94
CA GLY A 69 -12.70 -6.30 -5.16
C GLY A 69 -12.58 -7.80 -4.93
N PRO A 70 -12.65 -8.62 -5.99
CA PRO A 70 -12.60 -10.08 -5.90
C PRO A 70 -11.18 -10.63 -5.64
N GLN A 71 -10.15 -9.78 -5.69
CA GLN A 71 -8.78 -10.19 -5.46
C GLN A 71 -8.58 -10.70 -4.03
N LYS A 72 -7.70 -11.69 -3.89
CA LYS A 72 -7.20 -12.16 -2.60
C LYS A 72 -5.73 -11.82 -2.55
N TYR A 73 -5.31 -11.12 -1.50
CA TYR A 73 -3.90 -10.87 -1.29
C TYR A 73 -3.16 -12.17 -0.97
N THR A 74 -2.17 -12.52 -1.79
CA THR A 74 -1.40 -13.77 -1.65
C THR A 74 -0.02 -13.59 -1.03
N GLY A 75 0.36 -12.35 -0.73
CA GLY A 75 1.65 -12.03 -0.14
C GLY A 75 1.71 -12.31 1.37
N ARG A 76 2.89 -12.05 1.93
CA ARG A 76 3.12 -12.16 3.38
C ARG A 76 2.34 -11.09 4.14
N PRO A 77 1.97 -11.32 5.42
CA PRO A 77 1.38 -10.29 6.25
C PRO A 77 2.20 -8.99 6.24
N MET A 78 1.54 -7.84 6.32
CA MET A 78 2.20 -6.52 6.24
C MET A 78 3.29 -6.39 7.29
N ARG A 79 3.00 -6.76 8.54
CA ARG A 79 4.00 -6.73 9.61
C ARG A 79 5.21 -7.59 9.31
N GLU A 80 5.01 -8.82 8.83
CA GLU A 80 6.11 -9.74 8.53
C GLU A 80 6.95 -9.29 7.34
N SER A 81 6.33 -8.60 6.39
CA SER A 81 7.01 -8.07 5.20
C SER A 81 7.91 -6.88 5.52
N HIS A 82 7.59 -6.12 6.57
CA HIS A 82 8.23 -4.82 6.83
C HIS A 82 8.93 -4.70 8.20
N LYS A 83 8.73 -5.65 9.13
CA LYS A 83 9.27 -5.59 10.51
C LYS A 83 10.78 -5.34 10.61
N ASP A 84 11.55 -5.81 9.63
CA ASP A 84 13.02 -5.72 9.64
C ASP A 84 13.53 -4.48 8.88
N LEU A 85 12.62 -3.66 8.31
CA LEU A 85 12.96 -2.49 7.49
C LEU A 85 13.09 -1.19 8.30
N ASN A 86 12.57 -1.17 9.52
CA ASN A 86 12.61 0.00 10.41
C ASN A 86 12.02 1.27 9.79
N ILE A 87 10.91 1.14 9.05
CA ILE A 87 10.27 2.27 8.37
C ILE A 87 9.72 3.27 9.38
N THR A 88 10.14 4.52 9.24
CA THR A 88 9.73 5.64 10.09
C THR A 88 8.49 6.36 9.53
N PRO A 89 7.77 7.15 10.34
CA PRO A 89 6.65 7.96 9.85
C PRO A 89 7.05 8.89 8.70
N LYS A 90 8.26 9.45 8.74
CA LYS A 90 8.77 10.35 7.69
C LYS A 90 8.98 9.61 6.36
N GLU A 91 9.46 8.37 6.42
CA GLU A 91 9.63 7.54 5.22
C GLU A 91 8.29 7.07 4.67
N TRP A 92 7.31 6.76 5.53
CA TRP A 92 5.94 6.45 5.11
C TRP A 92 5.27 7.57 4.31
N GLU A 93 5.65 8.82 4.58
CA GLU A 93 5.14 10.00 3.89
C GLU A 93 5.88 10.29 2.57
N ALA A 94 7.00 9.61 2.26
CA ALA A 94 7.72 9.85 1.01
C ALA A 94 6.88 9.51 -0.24
N PRO A 95 6.18 8.36 -0.32
CA PRO A 95 5.33 8.03 -1.48
C PRO A 95 4.06 8.89 -1.63
N ALA A 96 3.83 9.89 -0.77
CA ALA A 96 2.52 10.52 -0.52
C ALA A 96 1.93 11.39 -1.66
N GLU A 97 2.49 11.39 -2.86
CA GLU A 97 1.95 12.18 -3.98
C GLU A 97 0.68 11.57 -4.60
N GLN A 98 0.32 10.32 -4.27
CA GLN A 98 -0.93 9.68 -4.71
C GLN A 98 -1.94 9.53 -3.56
N ALA A 99 -2.79 10.55 -3.37
CA ALA A 99 -3.73 10.64 -2.23
C ALA A 99 -4.72 9.46 -2.12
N GLU A 100 -5.20 8.92 -3.25
CA GLU A 100 -6.18 7.82 -3.24
C GLU A 100 -5.54 6.49 -2.86
N LEU A 101 -4.36 6.19 -3.40
CA LEU A 101 -3.61 5.00 -3.03
C LEU A 101 -3.20 5.05 -1.56
N LYS A 102 -2.80 6.25 -1.08
CA LYS A 102 -2.47 6.50 0.32
C LYS A 102 -3.62 6.09 1.24
N ALA A 103 -4.85 6.46 0.94
CA ALA A 103 -6.00 6.12 1.77
C ALA A 103 -6.18 4.59 1.94
N ILE A 104 -5.92 3.81 0.89
CA ILE A 104 -6.03 2.35 0.91
C ILE A 104 -4.87 1.73 1.69
N VAL A 105 -3.63 2.15 1.42
CA VAL A 105 -2.45 1.61 2.12
C VAL A 105 -2.33 2.11 3.56
N ASN A 106 -2.99 3.22 3.93
CA ASN A 106 -2.96 3.72 5.31
C ASN A 106 -3.58 2.73 6.31
N SER A 107 -4.44 1.82 5.84
CA SER A 107 -4.93 0.70 6.65
C SER A 107 -3.81 -0.20 7.20
N THR A 108 -2.64 -0.23 6.55
CA THR A 108 -1.48 -1.04 6.95
C THR A 108 -0.44 -0.26 7.76
N TYR A 109 -0.67 1.03 8.02
CA TYR A 109 0.30 1.92 8.70
C TYR A 109 0.78 1.34 10.03
N GLY A 110 -0.15 0.91 10.89
CA GLY A 110 0.16 0.40 12.23
C GLY A 110 0.94 -0.92 12.25
N ASP A 111 0.95 -1.66 11.14
CA ASP A 111 1.70 -2.90 10.99
C ASP A 111 3.13 -2.66 10.47
N ILE A 112 3.38 -1.51 9.82
CA ILE A 112 4.60 -1.24 9.06
C ILE A 112 5.48 -0.18 9.73
N VAL A 113 4.89 0.89 10.24
CA VAL A 113 5.64 2.07 10.72
C VAL A 113 6.06 1.90 12.18
N ILE A 114 7.35 2.12 12.46
CA ILE A 114 7.90 2.09 13.82
C ILE A 114 7.83 3.49 14.42
N GLY A 115 6.96 3.65 15.41
CA GLY A 115 6.70 4.91 16.09
C GLY A 115 5.31 4.87 16.68
N LYS A 116 5.19 5.17 17.98
CA LYS A 116 4.01 5.00 18.80
C LYS A 116 2.74 5.48 18.07
N SER A 117 1.73 4.61 17.97
CA SER A 117 0.35 5.04 17.93
C SER A 117 0.06 5.72 19.27
N ASP A 118 0.51 6.96 19.42
CA ASP A 118 -0.05 7.86 20.43
C ASP A 118 -1.45 8.20 19.95
N ASN A 119 -2.36 7.29 20.30
CA ASN A 119 -3.78 7.52 20.30
C ASN A 119 -4.04 8.81 21.08
N ALA A 120 -4.22 9.91 20.34
CA ALA A 120 -5.04 11.01 20.82
C ALA A 120 -6.46 10.46 20.93
N SER A 121 -6.83 9.97 22.11
CA SER A 121 -8.21 9.79 22.54
C SER A 121 -8.27 9.73 24.06
N SER A 122 -9.09 10.66 24.58
CA SER A 122 -9.57 10.90 25.96
C SER A 122 -8.57 11.35 27.01
#